data_AF-A0A812WBU2-F1
#
_entry.id   AF-A0A812WBU2-F1
#
_cell.length_a   1.000
_cell.length_b   1.000
_cell.length_c   1.000
_cell.angle_alpha   90.00
_cell.angle_beta   90.00
_cell.angle_gamma   90.00
#
_symmetry.space_group_name_H-M   'P 1'
#
loop_
_entity.id
_entity.type
_entity.pdbx_description
1 polymer ?
#
loop_
_entity_poly.entity_id
_entity_poly.type
_entity_poly.pdbx_seq_one_letter_code
_entity_poly.pdbx_strand_id
1 'polypeptide(L)'
;LLVSGGHNMAVLTRGVGKHTILGSTIDDSIGEAFDKTARLLGITKVPGGPHLERLAKDGDPKAHQLPKPLAKTRDKVLQEGCDYSFSGLKTAVRTLVERELPNAKSALLSE
;
A
#
# COMPACT_ATOMS: atom_id res chain seq x y z
N LEU A 1 -1.73 -2.97 -16.40
CA LEU A 1 -1.84 -2.57 -14.98
C LEU A 1 -1.52 -1.09 -14.90
N LEU A 2 -2.44 -0.27 -14.40
CA LEU A 2 -2.24 1.16 -14.21
C LEU A 2 -2.03 1.43 -12.72
N VAL A 3 -0.86 1.96 -12.37
CA VAL A 3 -0.45 2.24 -11.00
C VAL A 3 0.18 3.64 -10.93
N SER A 4 -0.30 4.47 -10.03
CA SER A 4 0.22 5.81 -9.74
C SER A 4 -0.03 6.18 -8.27
N GLY A 5 0.33 7.40 -7.87
CA GLY A 5 0.00 7.93 -6.55
C GLY A 5 -1.49 7.98 -6.22
N GLY A 6 -2.38 8.08 -7.22
CA GLY A 6 -3.83 8.17 -7.03
C GLY A 6 -4.65 7.08 -7.70
N HIS A 7 -4.02 6.14 -8.41
CA HIS A 7 -4.74 5.13 -9.18
C HIS A 7 -4.09 3.76 -9.04
N ASN A 8 -4.92 2.74 -8.94
CA ASN A 8 -4.51 1.35 -9.02
C ASN A 8 -5.61 0.56 -9.75
N MET A 9 -5.40 0.17 -11.00
CA MET A 9 -6.44 -0.44 -11.85
C MET A 9 -5.90 -1.57 -12.73
N ALA A 10 -6.66 -2.66 -12.79
CA ALA A 10 -6.53 -3.69 -13.81
C ALA A 10 -7.33 -3.28 -15.05
N VAL A 11 -6.66 -3.08 -16.18
CA VAL A 11 -7.30 -2.61 -17.42
C VAL A 11 -6.99 -3.58 -18.55
N LEU A 12 -8.03 -4.11 -19.18
CA LEU A 12 -7.95 -4.86 -20.43
C LEU A 12 -7.96 -3.89 -21.61
N THR A 13 -6.88 -3.87 -22.38
CA THR A 13 -6.76 -3.03 -23.58
C THR A 13 -6.81 -3.90 -24.83
N ARG A 14 -7.80 -3.66 -25.69
CA ARG A 14 -7.96 -4.37 -26.98
C ARG A 14 -7.55 -3.53 -28.19
N GLY A 15 -7.17 -2.27 -27.96
CA GLY A 15 -6.77 -1.30 -28.98
C GLY A 15 -6.85 0.12 -28.45
N VAL A 16 -6.43 1.09 -29.26
CA VAL A 16 -6.51 2.51 -28.91
C VAL A 16 -7.97 2.90 -28.65
N GLY A 17 -8.25 3.51 -27.50
CA GLY A 17 -9.60 3.89 -27.07
C GLY A 17 -10.51 2.72 -26.67
N LYS A 18 -10.02 1.47 -26.71
CA LYS A 18 -10.78 0.26 -26.35
C LYS A 18 -10.24 -0.33 -25.05
N HIS A 19 -10.66 0.27 -23.94
CA HIS A 19 -10.23 -0.10 -22.59
C HIS A 19 -11.42 -0.54 -21.75
N THR A 20 -11.27 -1.65 -21.03
CA THR A 20 -12.24 -2.13 -20.05
C THR A 20 -11.53 -2.22 -18.71
N ILE A 21 -12.05 -1.54 -17.69
CA ILE A 21 -11.57 -1.68 -16.32
C ILE A 21 -12.09 -3.02 -15.81
N LEU A 22 -11.18 -3.93 -15.48
CA LEU A 22 -11.48 -5.23 -14.87
C LEU A 22 -11.60 -5.14 -13.35
N GLY A 23 -10.92 -4.16 -12.74
CA GLY A 23 -10.99 -3.87 -11.31
C GLY A 23 -10.14 -2.66 -10.93
N SER A 24 -10.43 -2.09 -9.77
CA SER A 24 -9.75 -0.90 -9.24
C SER A 24 -9.49 -1.03 -7.75
N THR A 25 -8.74 -0.09 -7.16
CA THR A 25 -8.72 -0.01 -5.70
C THR A 25 -10.10 0.33 -5.16
N ILE A 26 -10.50 -0.34 -4.08
CA ILE A 26 -11.72 -0.03 -3.30
C ILE A 26 -11.42 0.89 -2.11
N ASP A 27 -10.14 1.20 -1.86
CA ASP A 27 -9.69 2.10 -0.81
C ASP A 27 -8.56 3.05 -1.28
N ASP A 28 -7.39 3.02 -0.64
CA ASP A 28 -6.23 3.85 -0.99
C ASP A 28 -5.57 3.29 -2.26
N SER A 29 -4.83 4.11 -3.01
CA SER A 29 -3.93 3.58 -4.05
C SER A 29 -2.69 2.92 -3.39
N ILE A 30 -1.95 2.11 -4.16
CA ILE A 30 -0.68 1.58 -3.65
C ILE A 30 0.35 2.70 -3.42
N GLY A 31 0.37 3.74 -4.24
CA GLY A 31 1.29 4.87 -4.07
C GLY A 31 1.01 5.62 -2.77
N GLU A 32 -0.26 5.88 -2.47
CA GLU A 32 -0.69 6.50 -1.23
C GLU A 32 -0.39 5.60 -0.01
N ALA A 33 -0.56 4.29 -0.14
CA ALA A 33 -0.17 3.34 0.90
C ALA A 33 1.34 3.41 1.19
N PHE A 34 2.18 3.47 0.15
CA PHE A 34 3.63 3.64 0.28
C PHE A 34 4.01 4.97 0.96
N ASP A 35 3.41 6.09 0.55
CA ASP A 35 3.68 7.40 1.14
C ASP A 35 3.26 7.46 2.61
N LYS A 36 2.09 6.92 2.96
CA LYS A 36 1.63 6.84 4.36
C LYS A 36 2.55 5.95 5.20
N THR A 37 3.00 4.81 4.67
CA THR A 37 3.97 3.95 5.35
C THR A 37 5.32 4.65 5.53
N ALA A 38 5.80 5.38 4.53
CA ALA A 38 7.04 6.15 4.63
C ALA A 38 6.94 7.18 5.77
N ARG A 39 5.82 7.91 5.85
CA ARG A 39 5.57 8.85 6.95
C ARG A 39 5.56 8.16 8.31
N LEU A 40 4.90 7.00 8.44
CA LEU A 40 4.90 6.20 9.69
C LEU A 40 6.31 5.78 10.14
N LEU A 41 7.24 5.60 9.21
CA LEU A 41 8.62 5.22 9.49
C LEU A 41 9.56 6.43 9.68
N GLY A 42 9.00 7.65 9.78
CA GLY A 42 9.78 8.87 9.98
C GLY A 42 10.46 9.41 8.73
N ILE A 43 10.09 8.93 7.54
CA ILE A 43 10.59 9.48 6.28
C ILE A 43 9.78 10.75 5.98
N THR A 44 10.43 11.91 6.14
CA THR A 44 9.79 13.23 5.97
C THR A 44 9.84 13.77 4.54
N LYS A 45 10.56 13.10 3.63
CA LYS A 45 10.67 13.50 2.22
C LYS A 45 9.42 13.10 1.43
N VAL A 46 8.99 13.96 0.51
CA VAL A 46 7.82 13.74 -0.36
C VAL A 46 8.26 13.76 -1.84
N PRO A 47 7.87 12.76 -2.67
CA PRO A 47 7.13 11.55 -2.31
C PRO A 47 7.97 10.60 -1.45
N GLY A 48 7.33 9.97 -0.46
CA GLY A 48 7.99 9.09 0.52
C GLY A 48 8.23 7.69 -0.02
N GLY A 49 7.38 7.22 -0.93
CA GLY A 49 7.45 5.88 -1.53
C GLY A 49 8.82 5.51 -2.12
N PRO A 50 9.45 6.34 -2.98
CA PRO A 50 10.78 6.04 -3.53
C PRO A 50 11.89 5.95 -2.47
N HIS A 51 11.77 6.72 -1.38
CA HIS A 51 12.72 6.64 -0.27
C HIS A 51 12.54 5.35 0.55
N LEU A 52 11.28 4.96 0.79
CA LEU A 52 10.95 3.70 1.43
C LEU A 52 11.45 2.51 0.61
N GLU A 53 11.25 2.52 -0.71
CA GLU A 53 11.74 1.48 -1.62
C GLU A 53 13.27 1.35 -1.55
N ARG A 54 13.98 2.48 -1.50
CA ARG A 54 15.44 2.47 -1.38
C ARG A 54 15.91 1.84 -0.07
N LEU A 55 15.29 2.17 1.05
CA LEU A 55 15.60 1.59 2.36
C LEU A 55 15.25 0.09 2.41
N ALA A 56 14.18 -0.33 1.74
CA ALA A 56 13.77 -1.73 1.70
C ALA A 56 14.81 -2.66 1.05
N LYS A 57 15.72 -2.13 0.21
CA LYS A 57 16.80 -2.92 -0.41
C LYS A 57 17.83 -3.42 0.61
N ASP A 58 18.01 -2.68 1.69
CA ASP A 58 18.96 -3.00 2.76
C ASP A 58 18.27 -3.74 3.93
N GLY A 59 16.95 -3.99 3.83
CA GLY A 59 16.15 -4.69 4.83
C GLY A 59 16.07 -6.20 4.61
N ASP A 60 15.60 -6.92 5.63
CA ASP A 60 15.27 -8.35 5.51
C ASP A 60 13.78 -8.52 5.13
N PRO A 61 13.45 -9.03 3.92
CA PRO A 61 12.07 -9.25 3.50
C PRO A 61 11.34 -10.32 4.32
N LYS A 62 12.04 -11.08 5.18
CA LYS A 62 11.47 -12.12 6.05
C LYS A 62 11.32 -11.69 7.51
N ALA A 63 11.77 -10.49 7.87
CA ALA A 63 11.71 -10.01 9.26
C ALA A 63 10.27 -9.96 9.81
N HIS A 64 9.29 -9.61 8.96
CA HIS A 64 7.89 -9.48 9.36
C HIS A 64 6.93 -10.03 8.30
N GLN A 65 5.92 -10.77 8.76
CA GLN A 65 4.84 -11.24 7.89
C GLN A 65 3.69 -10.22 7.88
N LEU A 66 3.55 -9.51 6.76
CA LEU A 66 2.44 -8.59 6.52
C LEU A 66 1.32 -9.28 5.73
N PRO A 67 0.05 -8.89 5.94
CA PRO A 67 -1.07 -9.49 5.21
C PRO A 67 -0.97 -9.14 3.72
N LYS A 68 -1.27 -10.12 2.88
CA LYS A 68 -1.49 -9.86 1.45
C LYS A 68 -2.83 -9.12 1.27
N PRO A 69 -2.87 -8.06 0.44
CA PRO A 69 -4.11 -7.40 0.01
C PRO A 69 -5.21 -8.41 -0.35
N LEU A 70 -6.43 -8.16 0.14
CA LEU A 70 -7.63 -9.00 -0.08
C LEU A 70 -7.54 -10.48 0.30
N ALA A 71 -6.41 -10.99 0.82
CA ALA A 71 -6.22 -12.43 1.05
C ALA A 71 -7.13 -13.06 2.12
N LYS A 72 -7.75 -12.24 2.97
CA LYS A 72 -8.68 -12.68 4.03
C LYS A 72 -10.11 -12.15 3.84
N THR A 73 -10.42 -11.59 2.68
CA THR A 73 -11.80 -11.14 2.42
C THR A 73 -12.75 -12.34 2.43
N ARG A 74 -13.94 -12.16 3.01
CA ARG A 74 -15.04 -13.16 2.95
C ARG A 74 -15.97 -12.90 1.75
N ASP A 75 -15.75 -11.79 1.05
CA ASP A 75 -16.45 -11.44 -0.17
C ASP A 75 -15.84 -12.21 -1.34
N LYS A 76 -16.58 -13.21 -1.83
CA LYS A 76 -16.14 -14.05 -2.96
C LYS A 76 -15.96 -13.26 -4.25
N VAL A 77 -16.74 -12.21 -4.46
CA VAL A 77 -16.64 -11.37 -5.66
C VAL A 77 -15.30 -10.62 -5.63
N LEU A 78 -14.92 -10.05 -4.49
CA LEU A 78 -13.61 -9.41 -4.34
C LEU A 78 -12.46 -10.42 -4.37
N GLN A 79 -12.68 -11.64 -3.90
CA GLN A 79 -11.66 -12.69 -3.89
C GLN A 79 -11.33 -13.22 -5.30
N GLU A 80 -12.35 -13.35 -6.16
CA GLU A 80 -12.22 -13.83 -7.53
C GLU A 80 -12.05 -12.68 -8.56
N GLY A 81 -12.33 -11.45 -8.15
CA GLY A 81 -12.24 -10.25 -8.96
C GLY A 81 -10.82 -9.70 -9.14
N CYS A 82 -10.73 -8.57 -9.85
CA CYS A 82 -9.47 -7.87 -10.14
C CYS A 82 -9.31 -6.57 -9.33
N ASP A 83 -10.10 -6.42 -8.27
CA ASP A 83 -10.03 -5.26 -7.38
C ASP A 83 -8.84 -5.34 -6.42
N TYR A 84 -8.49 -4.20 -5.82
CA TYR A 84 -7.35 -4.07 -4.90
C TYR A 84 -7.78 -3.39 -3.59
N SER A 85 -7.12 -3.70 -2.48
CA SER A 85 -7.32 -3.01 -1.20
C SER A 85 -6.02 -3.01 -0.39
N PHE A 86 -5.57 -1.83 0.03
CA PHE A 86 -4.32 -1.64 0.77
C PHE A 86 -4.53 -1.13 2.20
N SER A 87 -5.76 -0.83 2.61
CA SER A 87 -6.08 -0.36 3.97
C SER A 87 -5.69 -1.37 5.07
N GLY A 88 -5.90 -2.66 4.82
CA GLY A 88 -5.50 -3.74 5.75
C GLY A 88 -3.97 -3.83 5.92
N LEU A 89 -3.22 -3.65 4.84
CA LEU A 89 -1.76 -3.61 4.86
C LEU A 89 -1.26 -2.40 5.65
N LYS A 90 -1.83 -1.21 5.41
CA LYS A 90 -1.52 0.02 6.15
C LYS A 90 -1.74 -0.14 7.66
N THR A 91 -2.87 -0.74 8.04
CA THR A 91 -3.18 -1.00 9.45
C THR A 91 -2.16 -1.95 10.07
N ALA A 92 -1.82 -3.05 9.39
CA ALA A 92 -0.83 -4.00 9.87
C ALA A 92 0.57 -3.38 10.03
N VAL A 93 1.00 -2.56 9.06
CA VAL A 93 2.26 -1.81 9.14
C VAL A 93 2.25 -0.84 10.32
N ARG A 94 1.17 -0.07 10.50
CA ARG A 94 1.04 0.83 11.66
C ARG A 94 1.17 0.05 12.97
N THR A 95 0.43 -1.03 13.14
CA THR A 95 0.50 -1.86 14.35
C THR A 95 1.90 -2.41 14.59
N LEU A 96 2.60 -2.81 13.53
CA LEU A 96 3.98 -3.26 13.60
C LEU A 96 4.93 -2.14 14.08
N VAL A 97 4.85 -0.97 13.45
CA VAL A 97 5.66 0.20 13.85
C VAL A 97 5.41 0.58 15.30
N GLU A 98 4.15 0.59 15.74
CA GLU A 98 3.83 0.92 17.14
C GLU A 98 4.39 -0.10 18.14
N ARG A 99 4.51 -1.37 17.73
CA ARG A 99 5.06 -2.44 18.56
C ARG A 99 6.59 -2.41 18.62
N GLU A 100 7.25 -2.22 17.48
CA GLU A 100 8.72 -2.27 17.37
C GLU A 100 9.39 -0.93 17.68
N LEU A 101 8.69 0.18 17.45
CA LEU A 101 9.18 1.55 17.61
C LEU A 101 8.23 2.38 18.50
N PRO A 102 8.05 2.03 19.79
CA PRO A 102 7.07 2.69 20.68
C PRO A 102 7.29 4.21 20.84
N ASN A 103 8.52 4.69 20.65
CA ASN A 103 8.87 6.11 20.75
C ASN A 103 8.66 6.90 19.44
N ALA A 104 8.40 6.24 18.30
CA ALA A 104 8.15 6.93 17.03
C ALA A 104 6.85 7.76 17.04
N LYS A 105 5.91 7.46 17.96
CA LYS A 105 4.68 8.24 18.15
C LYS A 105 4.91 9.70 18.52
N SER A 106 5.98 10.03 19.27
CA SER A 106 6.17 11.40 19.75
C SER A 106 6.55 12.38 18.64
N ALA A 107 7.05 11.88 17.50
CA ALA A 107 7.50 12.68 16.36
C ALA A 107 6.44 12.85 15.25
N LEU A 108 5.38 12.03 15.26
CA LEU A 108 4.36 12.02 14.20
C LEU A 108 3.03 12.69 14.61
N LEU A 109 2.84 12.93 15.90
CA LEU A 109 1.68 13.64 16.48
C LEU A 109 2.00 15.11 16.83
N SER A 110 3.16 15.62 16.39
CA SER A 110 3.67 16.97 16.69
C SER A 110 3.31 18.02 15.61
N GLU A 111 2.42 17.70 14.68
CA GLU A 111 1.88 18.64 13.67
C GLU A 111 0.38 18.84 13.83
#